data_AF-A0A1U6GKN1-F1
#
_entry.id   AF-A0A1U6GKN1-F1
#
_cell.length_a   1.000
_cell.length_b   1.000
_cell.length_c   1.000
_cell.angle_alpha   90.00
_cell.angle_beta   90.00
_cell.angle_gamma   90.00
#
_symmetry.space_group_name_H-M   'P 1'
#
loop_
_entity.id
_entity.type
_entity.pdbx_description
1 polymer ?
#
loop_
_entity_poly.entity_id
_entity_poly.type
_entity_poly.pdbx_seq_one_letter_code
_entity_poly.pdbx_strand_id
1 'polypeptide(L)'
;MLFDRQLYGHFYRQADVTFQHLLVLKSKRPLIKPKVKLKISGIRIAIIPALSVLIIMTTTALCYFLMTHDSLEVYRTQDDSPNTANVQINQLLIGEQLRPPPSPSAELFAELEAEVASYQATQIEEGYWPEAAADAPLAATPLILPEPNISDLQVQDHTTGYSGDILASHITNGHINIKNADRNWNKMNSEFVQRLLAIYKVMSDQYGYEMVLLEGYRSPGRQAKLLKQGTHVTKAGSYKSYHQFGLAGDSAFIRNGKIVITEKDPWAMQGYKLYGQVAKSAGLVWGGDWRMMDLGHVELRKKGVLGRPQMAEILTSQ
;
A
#
# COMPACT_ATOMS: atom_id res chain seq x y z
N MET A 1 35.65 1.05 -12.64
CA MET A 1 36.57 0.30 -11.76
C MET A 1 36.13 0.51 -10.33
N LEU A 2 36.18 -0.56 -9.52
CA LEU A 2 35.96 -0.62 -8.08
C LEU A 2 34.52 -0.36 -7.59
N PHE A 3 33.68 -1.39 -7.63
CA PHE A 3 32.70 -1.71 -6.58
C PHE A 3 32.21 -3.14 -6.80
N ASP A 4 33.00 -4.14 -6.38
CA ASP A 4 32.41 -5.44 -6.01
C ASP A 4 33.43 -6.30 -5.24
N ARG A 5 33.38 -6.28 -3.91
CA ARG A 5 34.17 -7.24 -3.09
C ARG A 5 33.67 -7.49 -1.67
N GLN A 6 32.40 -7.19 -1.37
CA GLN A 6 31.86 -7.41 -0.01
C GLN A 6 30.58 -8.25 0.10
N LEU A 7 30.07 -8.84 -0.98
CA LEU A 7 28.89 -9.72 -0.91
C LEU A 7 29.14 -11.23 -1.09
N TYR A 8 30.40 -11.65 -1.28
CA TYR A 8 30.75 -13.08 -1.41
C TYR A 8 31.14 -13.80 -0.10
N GLY A 9 31.08 -13.12 1.05
CA GLY A 9 31.65 -13.63 2.32
C GLY A 9 30.72 -14.42 3.24
N HIS A 10 29.40 -14.44 3.02
CA HIS A 10 28.46 -14.92 4.06
C HIS A 10 27.66 -16.19 3.71
N PHE A 11 27.75 -16.72 2.48
CA PHE A 11 27.05 -17.95 2.08
C PHE A 11 27.88 -19.24 2.21
N TYR A 12 29.18 -19.16 2.50
CA TYR A 12 30.04 -20.35 2.66
C TYR A 12 30.23 -20.80 4.13
N ARG A 13 29.65 -20.10 5.11
CA ARG A 13 29.88 -20.40 6.54
C ARG A 13 28.79 -21.27 7.21
N GLN A 14 27.88 -21.86 6.43
CA GLN A 14 26.82 -22.73 6.96
C GLN A 14 26.82 -24.17 6.39
N ALA A 15 27.75 -24.50 5.49
CA ALA A 15 27.91 -25.86 4.95
C ALA A 15 29.01 -26.69 5.63
N ASP A 16 29.83 -26.09 6.50
CA ASP A 16 30.99 -26.77 7.13
C ASP A 16 30.71 -27.36 8.53
N VAL A 17 29.53 -27.14 9.11
CA VAL A 17 29.22 -27.57 10.50
C VAL A 17 28.51 -28.93 10.56
N THR A 18 28.10 -29.51 9.43
CA THR A 18 27.39 -30.80 9.38
C THR A 18 28.24 -32.01 8.96
N PHE A 19 29.57 -31.86 8.84
CA PHE A 19 30.46 -32.96 8.42
C PHE A 19 31.52 -33.41 9.46
N GLN A 20 31.43 -32.91 10.70
CA GLN A 20 32.36 -33.28 11.79
C GLN A 20 31.76 -34.21 12.88
N HIS A 21 30.62 -34.87 12.62
CA HIS A 21 29.95 -35.74 13.60
C HIS A 21 29.76 -37.20 13.16
N LEU A 22 30.51 -37.68 12.17
CA LEU A 22 30.30 -39.04 11.61
C LEU A 22 31.59 -39.83 11.29
N LEU A 23 32.65 -39.64 12.09
CA LEU A 23 33.88 -40.42 11.96
C LEU A 23 34.45 -40.92 13.30
N VAL A 24 33.63 -41.60 14.11
CA VAL A 24 34.14 -42.56 15.10
C VAL A 24 33.19 -43.74 15.23
N LEU A 25 33.36 -44.75 14.37
CA LEU A 25 32.93 -46.11 14.65
C LEU A 25 34.04 -47.07 14.23
N LYS A 26 34.92 -47.36 15.20
CA LYS A 26 35.87 -48.47 15.16
C LYS A 26 35.07 -49.77 15.00
N SER A 27 35.19 -50.44 13.86
CA SER A 27 34.82 -51.85 13.75
C SER A 27 36.04 -52.67 13.29
N LYS A 28 36.49 -53.58 14.16
CA LYS A 28 37.41 -54.66 13.83
C LYS A 28 36.59 -55.78 13.17
N ARG A 29 37.01 -56.31 12.02
CA ARG A 29 36.82 -57.71 11.52
C ARG A 29 37.25 -57.84 10.03
N PRO A 30 37.47 -59.06 9.49
CA PRO A 30 38.78 -59.68 9.30
C PRO A 30 39.23 -59.69 7.82
N LEU A 31 40.47 -60.10 7.59
CA LEU A 31 41.03 -60.34 6.25
C LEU A 31 40.22 -61.43 5.51
N ILE A 32 39.51 -61.04 4.45
CA ILE A 32 39.04 -61.94 3.41
C ILE A 32 39.43 -61.30 2.07
N LYS A 33 40.27 -61.98 1.29
CA LYS A 33 40.64 -61.57 -0.07
C LYS A 33 39.56 -62.03 -1.05
N PRO A 34 38.95 -61.16 -1.88
CA PRO A 34 38.31 -61.61 -3.09
C PRO A 34 39.24 -61.36 -4.28
N LYS A 35 39.68 -62.44 -4.94
CA LYS A 35 40.13 -62.41 -6.33
C LYS A 35 38.89 -62.30 -7.22
N VAL A 36 38.52 -61.08 -7.63
CA VAL A 36 37.73 -60.86 -8.86
C VAL A 36 38.18 -59.53 -9.47
N LYS A 37 38.88 -59.57 -10.60
CA LYS A 37 39.13 -58.39 -11.43
C LYS A 37 37.82 -58.05 -12.15
N LEU A 38 37.03 -57.15 -11.59
CA LEU A 38 35.88 -56.57 -12.30
C LEU A 38 36.40 -55.49 -13.25
N LYS A 39 36.44 -55.81 -14.55
CA LYS A 39 36.81 -54.87 -15.61
C LYS A 39 35.63 -53.92 -15.80
N ILE A 40 35.57 -52.85 -15.00
CA ILE A 40 34.58 -51.77 -15.19
C ILE A 40 34.99 -51.03 -16.47
N SER A 41 34.25 -51.34 -17.53
CA SER A 41 34.30 -50.68 -18.84
C SER A 41 34.37 -49.16 -18.67
N GLY A 42 35.40 -48.53 -19.27
CA GLY A 42 35.67 -47.09 -19.25
C GLY A 42 34.59 -46.22 -19.92
N ILE A 43 33.47 -46.80 -20.34
CA ILE A 43 32.36 -46.09 -20.98
C ILE A 43 31.53 -45.30 -19.95
N ARG A 44 31.43 -45.74 -18.68
CA ARG A 44 30.62 -45.04 -17.67
C ARG A 44 31.26 -43.79 -17.06
N ILE A 45 32.57 -43.63 -17.14
CA ILE A 45 33.31 -42.50 -16.53
C ILE A 45 33.21 -41.22 -17.40
N ALA A 46 32.95 -41.36 -18.70
CA ALA A 46 32.79 -40.22 -19.62
C ALA A 46 31.35 -39.67 -19.72
N ILE A 47 30.35 -40.41 -19.25
CA ILE A 47 28.94 -40.00 -19.35
C ILE A 47 28.58 -38.91 -18.32
N ILE A 48 29.15 -39.00 -17.11
CA ILE A 48 28.89 -38.04 -16.03
C ILE A 48 29.35 -36.62 -16.39
N PRO A 49 30.59 -36.37 -16.85
CA PRO A 49 30.99 -35.01 -17.23
C PRO A 49 30.23 -34.49 -18.45
N ALA A 50 29.89 -35.37 -19.40
CA ALA A 50 29.09 -34.98 -20.57
C ALA A 50 27.67 -34.52 -20.19
N LEU A 51 27.03 -35.20 -19.23
CA LEU A 51 25.71 -34.83 -18.74
C LEU A 51 25.74 -33.50 -17.97
N SER A 52 26.80 -33.26 -17.17
CA SER A 52 26.99 -31.99 -16.44
C SER A 52 27.15 -30.81 -17.39
N VAL A 53 27.95 -30.97 -18.46
CA VAL A 53 28.11 -29.93 -19.49
C VAL A 53 26.79 -29.67 -20.21
N LEU A 54 26.03 -30.72 -20.53
CA LEU A 54 24.73 -30.57 -21.18
C LEU A 54 23.73 -29.79 -20.30
N ILE A 55 23.68 -30.05 -19.00
CA ILE A 55 22.80 -29.33 -18.06
C ILE A 55 23.19 -27.84 -17.97
N ILE A 56 24.49 -27.53 -17.92
CA ILE A 56 24.96 -26.14 -17.88
C ILE A 56 24.59 -25.42 -19.18
N MET A 57 24.79 -26.06 -20.32
CA MET A 57 24.47 -25.47 -21.62
C MET A 57 22.96 -25.24 -21.79
N THR A 58 22.12 -26.19 -21.37
CA THR A 58 20.66 -26.04 -21.47
C THR A 58 20.10 -25.00 -20.51
N THR A 59 20.59 -24.95 -19.27
CA THR A 59 20.19 -23.91 -18.30
C THR A 59 20.63 -22.52 -18.75
N THR A 60 21.85 -22.37 -19.26
CA THR A 60 22.34 -21.08 -19.77
C THR A 60 21.54 -20.64 -21.00
N ALA A 61 21.25 -21.55 -21.93
CA ALA A 61 20.42 -21.25 -23.10
C ALA A 61 18.97 -20.91 -22.72
N LEU A 62 18.40 -21.58 -21.71
CA LEU A 62 17.07 -21.27 -21.18
C LEU A 62 17.07 -19.89 -20.49
N CYS A 63 18.08 -19.56 -19.70
CA CYS A 63 18.23 -18.23 -19.10
C CYS A 63 18.37 -17.15 -20.18
N TYR A 64 19.18 -17.39 -21.21
CA TYR A 64 19.32 -16.47 -22.33
C TYR A 64 18.01 -16.32 -23.12
N PHE A 65 17.30 -17.42 -23.37
CA PHE A 65 16.00 -17.39 -24.04
C PHE A 65 14.97 -16.62 -23.20
N LEU A 66 14.87 -16.88 -21.90
CA LEU A 66 13.98 -16.12 -21.00
C LEU A 66 14.36 -14.63 -20.97
N MET A 67 15.65 -14.29 -20.88
CA MET A 67 16.10 -12.89 -20.89
C MET A 67 15.86 -12.18 -22.23
N THR A 68 15.80 -12.90 -23.35
CA THR A 68 15.64 -12.33 -24.70
C THR A 68 14.20 -12.40 -25.21
N HIS A 69 13.40 -13.32 -24.71
CA HIS A 69 12.01 -13.57 -25.14
C HIS A 69 10.98 -13.23 -24.06
N ASP A 70 11.38 -12.92 -22.81
CA ASP A 70 10.51 -12.17 -21.89
C ASP A 70 10.37 -10.77 -22.45
N SER A 71 9.35 -10.67 -23.30
CA SER A 71 8.84 -9.46 -23.85
C SER A 71 8.38 -8.63 -22.65
N LEU A 72 9.13 -7.58 -22.31
CA LEU A 72 8.73 -6.47 -21.45
C LEU A 72 7.50 -5.70 -22.01
N GLU A 73 6.76 -6.29 -22.94
CA GLU A 73 5.51 -5.84 -23.54
C GLU A 73 4.36 -5.82 -22.51
N VAL A 74 4.46 -6.59 -21.41
CA VAL A 74 3.40 -6.65 -20.37
C VAL A 74 3.35 -5.40 -19.47
N TYR A 75 4.29 -4.47 -19.62
CA TYR A 75 4.26 -3.18 -18.91
C TYR A 75 3.99 -1.96 -19.80
N ARG A 76 3.67 -2.12 -21.08
CA ARG A 76 3.15 -1.01 -21.87
C ARG A 76 1.63 -0.92 -21.70
N THR A 77 1.21 -0.12 -20.72
CA THR A 77 -0.12 0.50 -20.79
C THR A 77 -0.15 1.39 -22.00
N GLN A 78 -0.96 1.01 -22.98
CA GLN A 78 -1.32 1.83 -24.10
C GLN A 78 -2.23 2.96 -23.59
N ASP A 79 -1.78 4.20 -23.70
CA ASP A 79 -2.66 5.31 -24.07
C ASP A 79 -1.87 6.56 -24.50
N ASP A 80 -2.54 7.30 -25.38
CA ASP A 80 -2.06 8.40 -26.19
C ASP A 80 -1.67 9.67 -25.40
N SER A 81 -0.71 10.41 -25.98
CA SER A 81 -0.12 11.67 -25.50
C SER A 81 0.85 11.53 -24.30
N PRO A 82 2.10 12.03 -24.41
CA PRO A 82 3.04 11.99 -23.29
C PRO A 82 2.55 12.93 -22.18
N ASN A 83 1.85 12.38 -21.19
CA ASN A 83 1.60 13.09 -19.94
C ASN A 83 2.95 13.47 -19.34
N THR A 84 3.25 14.77 -19.31
CA THR A 84 4.52 15.31 -18.81
C THR A 84 4.79 14.90 -17.36
N ALA A 85 3.74 14.67 -16.56
CA ALA A 85 3.87 14.13 -15.20
C ALA A 85 4.52 12.74 -15.18
N ASN A 86 4.18 11.84 -16.12
CA ASN A 86 4.85 10.54 -16.23
C ASN A 86 6.36 10.70 -16.48
N VAL A 87 6.75 11.65 -17.34
CA VAL A 87 8.16 11.88 -17.67
C VAL A 87 8.91 12.48 -16.49
N GLN A 88 8.35 13.51 -15.84
CA GLN A 88 8.99 14.15 -14.68
C GLN A 88 9.08 13.19 -13.48
N ILE A 89 8.03 12.42 -13.19
CA ILE A 89 8.07 11.43 -12.10
C ILE A 89 9.13 10.38 -12.38
N ASN A 90 9.20 9.83 -13.59
CA ASN A 90 10.23 8.85 -13.95
C ASN A 90 11.63 9.44 -13.81
N GLN A 91 11.83 10.70 -14.19
CA GLN A 91 13.12 11.40 -14.00
C GLN A 91 13.47 11.56 -12.52
N LEU A 92 12.51 11.97 -11.69
CA LEU A 92 12.72 12.09 -10.24
C LEU A 92 13.09 10.73 -9.63
N LEU A 93 12.37 9.66 -10.01
CA LEU A 93 12.62 8.32 -9.49
C LEU A 93 13.95 7.70 -9.93
N ILE A 94 14.50 8.12 -11.07
CA ILE A 94 15.79 7.63 -11.58
C ILE A 94 16.96 8.50 -11.08
N GLY A 95 16.76 9.81 -10.97
CA GLY A 95 17.84 10.80 -10.86
C GLY A 95 18.00 11.45 -9.49
N GLU A 96 16.98 11.42 -8.62
CA GLU A 96 17.01 12.14 -7.35
C GLU A 96 16.52 11.27 -6.19
N GLN A 97 17.32 11.17 -5.13
CA GLN A 97 16.86 10.59 -3.87
C GLN A 97 16.26 11.69 -3.00
N LEU A 98 14.93 11.83 -3.07
CA LEU A 98 14.20 12.82 -2.30
C LEU A 98 14.23 12.48 -0.81
N ARG A 99 14.36 13.52 0.02
CA ARG A 99 14.31 13.39 1.47
C ARG A 99 12.92 13.78 1.97
N PRO A 100 12.36 13.06 2.96
CA PRO A 100 11.13 13.49 3.58
C PRO A 100 11.22 14.93 4.11
N PRO A 101 10.16 15.73 3.95
CA PRO A 101 10.12 17.05 4.55
C PRO A 101 10.18 16.96 6.08
N PRO A 102 10.57 18.03 6.78
CA PRO A 102 10.45 18.08 8.23
C PRO A 102 9.00 17.83 8.65
N SER A 103 8.81 17.25 9.83
CA SER A 103 7.47 17.05 10.39
C SER A 103 6.73 18.39 10.46
N PRO A 104 5.47 18.47 10.01
CA PRO A 104 4.68 19.69 10.12
C PRO A 104 4.51 20.11 11.59
N SER A 105 4.20 21.39 11.83
CA SER A 105 4.03 21.92 13.18
C SER A 105 2.90 21.19 13.92
N ALA A 106 3.04 21.04 15.24
CA ALA A 106 1.99 20.44 16.07
C ALA A 106 0.69 21.26 16.02
N GLU A 107 0.81 22.58 15.88
CA GLU A 107 -0.32 23.51 15.75
C GLU A 107 -1.18 23.22 14.51
N LEU A 108 -0.54 22.89 13.39
CA LEU A 108 -1.24 22.58 12.13
C LEU A 108 -2.19 21.38 12.28
N PHE A 109 -1.76 20.35 13.00
CA PHE A 109 -2.61 19.17 13.27
C PHE A 109 -3.61 19.42 14.41
N ALA A 110 -3.27 20.25 15.40
CA ALA A 110 -4.18 20.60 16.48
C ALA A 110 -5.40 21.38 15.97
N GLU A 111 -5.21 22.29 15.01
CA GLU A 111 -6.30 23.00 14.35
C GLU A 111 -7.22 22.04 13.60
N LEU A 112 -6.65 21.10 12.83
CA LEU A 112 -7.42 20.08 12.13
C LEU A 112 -8.20 19.19 13.11
N GLU A 113 -7.59 18.78 14.23
CA GLU A 113 -8.27 17.98 15.26
C GLU A 113 -9.46 18.74 15.87
N ALA A 114 -9.32 20.05 16.11
CA ALA A 114 -10.39 20.89 16.61
C ALA A 114 -11.53 21.04 15.59
N GLU A 115 -11.22 21.21 14.31
CA GLU A 115 -12.22 21.27 13.23
C GLU A 115 -13.00 19.97 13.12
N VAL A 116 -12.32 18.82 13.13
CA VAL A 116 -12.95 17.50 13.11
C VAL A 116 -13.84 17.29 14.33
N ALA A 117 -13.38 17.68 15.53
CA ALA A 117 -14.17 17.57 16.76
C ALA A 117 -15.42 18.48 16.72
N SER A 118 -15.28 19.70 16.21
CA SER A 118 -16.41 20.61 16.02
C SER A 118 -17.44 20.03 15.05
N TYR A 119 -16.99 19.48 13.92
CA TYR A 119 -17.89 18.84 12.95
C TYR A 119 -18.64 17.66 13.59
N GLN A 120 -17.95 16.80 14.34
CA GLN A 120 -18.58 15.69 15.05
C GLN A 120 -19.63 16.15 16.06
N ALA A 121 -19.37 17.24 16.80
CA ALA A 121 -20.33 17.80 17.75
C ALA A 121 -21.61 18.29 17.04
N THR A 122 -21.47 18.98 15.89
CA THR A 122 -22.63 19.47 15.12
C THR A 122 -23.51 18.33 14.59
N GLN A 123 -22.91 17.22 14.15
CA GLN A 123 -23.66 16.06 13.66
C GLN A 123 -24.43 15.31 14.77
N ILE A 124 -23.93 15.33 16.01
CA ILE A 124 -24.61 14.74 17.16
C ILE A 124 -25.83 15.59 17.56
N GLU A 125 -25.71 16.92 17.47
CA GLU A 125 -26.80 17.85 17.79
C GLU A 125 -27.96 17.77 16.77
N GLU A 126 -27.65 17.65 15.48
CA GLU A 126 -28.65 17.51 14.40
C GLU A 126 -29.39 16.15 14.45
N GLY A 127 -28.80 15.14 15.10
CA GLY A 127 -29.41 13.82 15.34
C GLY A 127 -30.26 13.71 16.62
N TYR A 128 -30.37 14.77 17.42
CA TYR A 128 -31.13 14.78 18.67
C TYR A 128 -32.57 15.25 18.43
N TRP A 129 -33.51 14.30 18.30
CA TRP A 129 -34.92 14.59 18.49
C TRP A 129 -35.15 14.88 19.99
N PRO A 130 -35.67 16.06 20.40
CA PRO A 130 -36.03 16.24 21.79
C PRO A 130 -37.15 15.27 22.13
N GLU A 131 -36.98 14.53 23.22
CA GLU A 131 -37.95 13.58 23.72
C GLU A 131 -39.34 14.22 23.76
N ALA A 132 -40.29 13.50 23.17
CA ALA A 132 -41.69 13.88 23.09
C ALA A 132 -42.18 14.44 24.43
N ALA A 133 -42.73 15.65 24.38
CA ALA A 133 -43.67 16.09 25.40
C ALA A 133 -44.80 15.06 25.45
N ALA A 134 -44.76 14.21 26.47
CA ALA A 134 -45.88 13.40 26.89
C ALA A 134 -47.03 14.36 27.21
N ASP A 135 -48.12 14.23 26.45
CA ASP A 135 -49.51 14.60 26.78
C ASP A 135 -50.21 15.31 25.60
N ALA A 136 -50.62 14.53 24.59
CA ALA A 136 -51.71 14.91 23.70
C ALA A 136 -52.54 13.66 23.30
N PRO A 137 -53.88 13.67 23.38
CA PRO A 137 -54.69 12.48 23.18
C PRO A 137 -54.80 12.08 21.70
N LEU A 138 -54.78 10.76 21.46
CA LEU A 138 -54.98 10.12 20.16
C LEU A 138 -56.34 10.52 19.54
N ALA A 139 -56.32 11.43 18.57
CA ALA A 139 -57.44 11.66 17.66
C ALA A 139 -57.12 11.06 16.28
N ALA A 140 -58.07 10.27 15.78
CA ALA A 140 -58.00 9.44 14.59
C ALA A 140 -57.54 10.18 13.33
N THR A 141 -56.59 9.60 12.58
CA THR A 141 -56.24 10.01 11.21
C THR A 141 -56.49 8.84 10.26
N PRO A 142 -57.29 9.02 9.18
CA PRO A 142 -57.77 7.92 8.35
C PRO A 142 -56.67 7.32 7.47
N LEU A 143 -56.66 5.98 7.38
CA LEU A 143 -55.91 5.19 6.40
C LEU A 143 -56.48 5.47 5.00
N ILE A 144 -55.81 6.29 4.21
CA ILE A 144 -55.66 6.26 2.73
C ILE A 144 -55.01 7.59 2.36
N LEU A 145 -53.72 7.56 1.99
CA LEU A 145 -53.08 8.68 1.29
C LEU A 145 -53.41 8.54 -0.22
N PRO A 146 -53.79 9.62 -0.93
CA PRO A 146 -53.98 9.56 -2.36
C PRO A 146 -52.65 9.31 -3.08
N GLU A 147 -52.71 8.57 -4.19
CA GLU A 147 -51.58 8.27 -5.08
C GLU A 147 -50.83 9.55 -5.48
N PRO A 148 -49.48 9.55 -5.47
CA PRO A 148 -48.71 10.73 -5.81
C PRO A 148 -48.88 11.07 -7.30
N ASN A 149 -49.21 12.34 -7.56
CA ASN A 149 -49.36 12.89 -8.90
C ASN A 149 -47.98 12.98 -9.59
N ILE A 150 -47.77 12.18 -10.65
CA ILE A 150 -46.51 12.09 -11.42
C ILE A 150 -46.39 13.24 -12.44
N SER A 151 -46.70 14.47 -12.03
CA SER A 151 -46.56 15.66 -12.89
C SER A 151 -45.42 16.59 -12.47
N ASP A 152 -44.73 16.30 -11.35
CA ASP A 152 -43.58 17.08 -10.85
C ASP A 152 -42.21 16.43 -11.13
N LEU A 153 -42.12 15.48 -12.07
CA LEU A 153 -40.87 14.78 -12.43
C LEU A 153 -39.84 15.63 -13.20
N GLN A 154 -39.88 16.96 -13.09
CA GLN A 154 -38.86 17.86 -13.66
C GLN A 154 -38.10 18.72 -12.66
N VAL A 155 -38.22 18.42 -11.37
CA VAL A 155 -37.23 18.84 -10.38
C VAL A 155 -36.72 17.59 -9.67
N GLN A 156 -35.83 16.86 -10.35
CA GLN A 156 -34.93 15.96 -9.62
C GLN A 156 -33.98 16.84 -8.84
N ASP A 157 -34.40 17.20 -7.63
CA ASP A 157 -33.53 17.65 -6.57
C ASP A 157 -32.45 16.58 -6.35
N HIS A 158 -31.22 16.91 -6.73
CA HIS A 158 -30.07 16.01 -6.65
C HIS A 158 -29.59 15.77 -5.21
N THR A 159 -30.30 16.29 -4.20
CA THR A 159 -29.84 16.26 -2.81
C THR A 159 -30.31 15.05 -1.99
N THR A 160 -31.09 14.14 -2.56
CA THR A 160 -31.53 12.92 -1.85
C THR A 160 -30.97 11.65 -2.47
N GLY A 161 -29.68 11.36 -2.21
CA GLY A 161 -29.09 10.10 -2.64
C GLY A 161 -27.58 9.89 -2.55
N TYR A 162 -26.83 10.65 -1.76
CA TYR A 162 -25.46 10.29 -1.37
C TYR A 162 -25.08 11.04 -0.09
N SER A 163 -24.89 10.34 1.03
CA SER A 163 -24.46 10.94 2.30
C SER A 163 -22.97 11.35 2.22
N GLY A 164 -22.70 12.46 1.54
CA GLY A 164 -22.40 13.72 2.20
C GLY A 164 -21.13 13.91 3.04
N ASP A 165 -20.14 13.02 3.08
CA ASP A 165 -18.73 13.36 3.41
C ASP A 165 -17.84 12.14 3.23
N ILE A 166 -17.26 11.90 2.05
CA ILE A 166 -16.49 10.68 1.88
C ILE A 166 -15.18 10.79 2.65
N LEU A 167 -14.45 11.91 2.57
CA LEU A 167 -13.16 11.99 3.26
C LEU A 167 -13.28 12.34 4.74
N ALA A 168 -14.23 13.22 5.13
CA ALA A 168 -14.50 13.36 6.56
C ALA A 168 -15.13 12.09 7.12
N SER A 169 -15.87 11.25 6.38
CA SER A 169 -16.28 9.94 6.91
C SER A 169 -15.10 9.00 7.13
N HIS A 170 -14.02 9.04 6.37
CA HIS A 170 -12.82 8.22 6.67
C HIS A 170 -12.11 8.72 7.94
N ILE A 171 -12.06 10.03 8.18
CA ILE A 171 -11.48 10.59 9.42
C ILE A 171 -12.43 10.41 10.62
N THR A 172 -13.73 10.65 10.43
CA THR A 172 -14.75 10.60 11.49
C THR A 172 -15.17 9.17 11.84
N ASN A 173 -15.18 8.23 10.88
CA ASN A 173 -15.33 6.80 11.17
C ASN A 173 -14.03 6.18 11.71
N GLY A 174 -12.92 6.93 11.78
CA GLY A 174 -11.68 6.48 12.43
C GLY A 174 -10.70 5.69 11.56
N HIS A 175 -10.88 5.65 10.23
CA HIS A 175 -9.87 5.10 9.32
C HIS A 175 -8.54 5.85 9.46
N ILE A 176 -8.61 7.19 9.55
CA ILE A 176 -7.47 8.06 9.85
C ILE A 176 -7.70 8.70 11.22
N ASN A 177 -6.93 8.26 12.22
CA ASN A 177 -6.95 8.88 13.55
C ASN A 177 -5.85 9.94 13.61
N ILE A 178 -6.18 11.20 13.29
CA ILE A 178 -5.19 12.30 13.18
C ILE A 178 -4.27 12.38 14.41
N LYS A 179 -4.84 12.21 15.60
CA LYS A 179 -4.14 12.24 16.90
C LYS A 179 -3.11 11.12 17.09
N ASN A 180 -3.40 9.93 16.58
CA ASN A 180 -2.57 8.73 16.78
C ASN A 180 -1.99 8.17 15.48
N ALA A 181 -2.02 8.95 14.39
CA ALA A 181 -1.48 8.55 13.10
C ALA A 181 0.04 8.58 13.13
N ASP A 182 0.67 7.47 12.71
CA ASP A 182 2.11 7.38 12.62
C ASP A 182 2.57 7.92 11.27
N ARG A 183 3.23 9.08 11.32
CA ARG A 183 3.77 9.81 10.16
C ARG A 183 5.28 9.61 10.03
N ASN A 184 5.84 8.62 10.71
CA ASN A 184 7.27 8.34 10.66
C ASN A 184 7.63 7.65 9.34
N TRP A 185 8.26 8.42 8.44
CA TRP A 185 8.78 7.96 7.17
C TRP A 185 9.74 6.76 7.27
N ASN A 186 10.45 6.60 8.40
CA ASN A 186 11.38 5.48 8.62
C ASN A 186 10.66 4.14 8.90
N LYS A 187 9.33 4.15 9.06
CA LYS A 187 8.51 2.93 9.15
C LYS A 187 7.82 2.60 7.82
N MET A 188 8.19 3.30 6.76
CA MET A 188 7.62 3.16 5.43
C MET A 188 8.66 2.58 4.49
N ASN A 189 8.22 1.82 3.50
CA ASN A 189 9.11 1.19 2.53
C ASN A 189 9.80 2.28 1.69
N SER A 190 11.12 2.22 1.56
CA SER A 190 11.92 3.27 0.90
C SER A 190 11.47 3.54 -0.55
N GLU A 191 11.11 2.49 -1.31
CA GLU A 191 10.56 2.63 -2.66
C GLU A 191 9.23 3.38 -2.66
N PHE A 192 8.33 3.05 -1.73
CA PHE A 192 7.06 3.75 -1.57
C PHE A 192 7.28 5.22 -1.19
N VAL A 193 8.21 5.49 -0.27
CA VAL A 193 8.56 6.86 0.14
C VAL A 193 9.06 7.67 -1.05
N GLN A 194 9.97 7.14 -1.88
CA GLN A 194 10.47 7.87 -3.04
C GLN A 194 9.36 8.20 -4.04
N ARG A 195 8.44 7.24 -4.30
CA ARG A 195 7.26 7.49 -5.14
C ARG A 195 6.36 8.57 -4.56
N LEU A 196 6.07 8.50 -3.26
CA LEU A 196 5.21 9.49 -2.59
C LEU A 196 5.84 10.89 -2.60
N LEU A 197 7.14 11.01 -2.36
CA LEU A 197 7.85 12.28 -2.42
C LEU A 197 7.91 12.86 -3.84
N ALA A 198 8.08 12.01 -4.86
CA ALA A 198 8.03 12.46 -6.26
C ALA A 198 6.64 13.00 -6.61
N ILE A 199 5.57 12.35 -6.12
CA ILE A 199 4.19 12.84 -6.27
C ILE A 199 4.04 14.21 -5.59
N TYR A 200 4.46 14.35 -4.33
CA TYR A 200 4.36 15.62 -3.59
C TYR A 200 5.11 16.75 -4.31
N LYS A 201 6.31 16.46 -4.82
CA LYS A 201 7.11 17.42 -5.58
C LYS A 201 6.39 17.87 -6.85
N VAL A 202 5.83 16.95 -7.63
CA VAL A 202 5.07 17.28 -8.84
C VAL A 202 3.80 18.06 -8.50
N MET A 203 3.07 17.66 -7.46
CA MET A 203 1.87 18.37 -6.98
C MET A 203 2.15 19.81 -6.60
N SER A 204 3.27 20.05 -5.90
CA SER A 204 3.74 21.39 -5.54
C SER A 204 4.20 22.17 -6.78
N ASP A 205 5.15 21.63 -7.54
CA ASP A 205 5.86 22.36 -8.61
C ASP A 205 4.97 22.65 -9.83
N GLN A 206 4.06 21.74 -10.19
CA GLN A 206 3.21 21.87 -11.38
C GLN A 206 1.83 22.44 -11.10
N TYR A 207 1.26 22.10 -9.94
CA TYR A 207 -0.16 22.37 -9.67
C TYR A 207 -0.37 23.31 -8.46
N GLY A 208 0.70 23.68 -7.75
CA GLY A 208 0.60 24.57 -6.59
C GLY A 208 -0.11 23.94 -5.39
N TYR A 209 -0.14 22.61 -5.30
CA TYR A 209 -0.71 21.88 -4.17
C TYR A 209 0.41 21.42 -3.24
N GLU A 210 0.59 22.15 -2.14
CA GLU A 210 1.40 21.67 -1.04
C GLU A 210 0.69 20.50 -0.34
N MET A 211 1.41 19.40 -0.14
CA MET A 211 0.83 18.16 0.41
C MET A 211 1.41 17.81 1.78
N VAL A 212 0.59 17.15 2.60
CA VAL A 212 0.98 16.67 3.92
C VAL A 212 0.56 15.22 4.13
N LEU A 213 1.44 14.43 4.75
CA LEU A 213 1.15 13.06 5.16
C LEU A 213 0.28 13.07 6.42
N LEU A 214 -0.93 12.54 6.30
CA LEU A 214 -1.84 12.34 7.43
C LEU A 214 -1.51 11.06 8.19
N GLU A 215 -1.30 9.95 7.48
CA GLU A 215 -0.95 8.66 8.08
C GLU A 215 -0.10 7.83 7.11
N GLY A 216 1.04 7.33 7.59
CA GLY A 216 1.90 6.41 6.83
C GLY A 216 1.80 4.98 7.35
N TYR A 217 2.38 4.73 8.53
CA TYR A 217 2.37 3.41 9.16
C TYR A 217 1.16 3.22 10.07
N ARG A 218 0.57 2.02 10.05
CA ARG A 218 -0.49 1.63 10.98
C ARG A 218 -0.19 0.28 11.60
N SER A 219 -0.07 0.23 12.94
CA SER A 219 0.27 -1.03 13.61
C SER A 219 -0.84 -2.08 13.48
N PRO A 220 -0.51 -3.39 13.41
CA PRO A 220 -1.50 -4.46 13.42
C PRO A 220 -2.40 -4.46 14.65
N GLY A 221 -1.86 -4.10 15.81
CA GLY A 221 -2.66 -3.95 17.04
C GLY A 221 -3.72 -2.85 16.92
N ARG A 222 -3.40 -1.72 16.27
CA ARG A 222 -4.39 -0.66 15.99
C ARG A 222 -5.40 -1.13 14.94
N GLN A 223 -4.96 -1.80 13.87
CA GLN A 223 -5.88 -2.34 12.84
C GLN A 223 -6.90 -3.31 13.43
N ALA A 224 -6.49 -4.18 14.36
CA ALA A 224 -7.40 -5.09 15.06
C ALA A 224 -8.44 -4.35 15.91
N LYS A 225 -8.12 -3.16 16.43
CA LYS A 225 -9.07 -2.30 17.14
C LYS A 225 -10.06 -1.64 16.17
N LEU A 226 -9.58 -1.17 15.01
CA LEU A 226 -10.44 -0.59 13.97
C LEU A 226 -11.48 -1.60 13.44
N LEU A 227 -11.08 -2.85 13.22
CA LEU A 227 -12.02 -3.90 12.78
C LEU A 227 -13.17 -4.10 13.78
N LYS A 228 -12.90 -3.93 15.09
CA LYS A 228 -13.93 -4.04 16.14
C LYS A 228 -14.92 -2.87 16.15
N GLN A 229 -14.58 -1.74 15.52
CA GLN A 229 -15.48 -0.58 15.39
C GLN A 229 -16.51 -0.76 14.27
N GLY A 230 -16.36 -1.77 13.40
CA GLY A 230 -17.35 -2.18 12.41
C GLY A 230 -16.85 -2.10 10.97
N THR A 231 -17.55 -2.78 10.06
CA THR A 231 -17.17 -2.88 8.64
C THR A 231 -17.27 -1.58 7.85
N HIS A 232 -17.89 -0.55 8.44
CA HIS A 232 -17.91 0.84 7.94
C HIS A 232 -16.58 1.58 8.22
N VAL A 233 -15.80 1.13 9.21
CA VAL A 233 -14.48 1.71 9.60
C VAL A 233 -13.31 0.97 8.96
N THR A 234 -13.41 -0.32 8.69
CA THR A 234 -12.46 -1.03 7.83
C THR A 234 -12.99 -2.43 7.58
N LYS A 235 -12.75 -2.97 6.39
CA LYS A 235 -12.98 -4.39 6.10
C LYS A 235 -11.70 -5.23 6.26
N ALA A 236 -10.57 -4.58 6.52
CA ALA A 236 -9.26 -5.21 6.60
C ALA A 236 -8.94 -5.59 8.06
N GLY A 237 -8.79 -6.88 8.34
CA GLY A 237 -8.20 -7.36 9.59
C GLY A 237 -6.70 -7.13 9.67
N SER A 238 -6.07 -7.61 10.75
CA SER A 238 -4.61 -7.53 10.91
C SER A 238 -3.86 -8.08 9.69
N TYR A 239 -2.83 -7.36 9.26
CA TYR A 239 -2.02 -7.64 8.07
C TYR A 239 -2.80 -7.66 6.74
N LYS A 240 -3.99 -7.05 6.68
CA LYS A 240 -4.79 -6.95 5.44
C LYS A 240 -4.82 -5.53 4.85
N SER A 241 -4.09 -4.59 5.44
CA SER A 241 -3.89 -3.23 4.90
C SER A 241 -2.41 -2.97 4.63
N TYR A 242 -2.11 -2.27 3.53
CA TYR A 242 -0.74 -1.91 3.13
C TYR A 242 -0.05 -0.91 4.07
N HIS A 243 -0.79 -0.13 4.86
CA HIS A 243 -0.20 0.71 5.92
C HIS A 243 0.60 -0.10 6.95
N GLN A 244 0.20 -1.37 7.16
CA GLN A 244 0.86 -2.28 8.10
C GLN A 244 2.20 -2.78 7.57
N PHE A 245 2.47 -2.58 6.29
CA PHE A 245 3.68 -2.98 5.58
C PHE A 245 4.50 -1.76 5.13
N GLY A 246 4.11 -0.54 5.53
CA GLY A 246 4.78 0.69 5.09
C GLY A 246 4.62 0.97 3.59
N LEU A 247 3.58 0.41 2.96
CA LEU A 247 3.34 0.47 1.52
C LEU A 247 2.11 1.33 1.15
N ALA A 248 1.53 2.06 2.11
CA ALA A 248 0.43 2.96 1.85
C ALA A 248 0.57 4.25 2.66
N GLY A 249 -0.15 5.27 2.22
CA GLY A 249 -0.13 6.58 2.86
C GLY A 249 -1.40 7.35 2.53
N ASP A 250 -1.91 8.04 3.55
CA ASP A 250 -3.06 8.94 3.44
C ASP A 250 -2.54 10.37 3.47
N SER A 251 -2.90 11.19 2.48
CA SER A 251 -2.40 12.55 2.31
C SER A 251 -3.53 13.57 2.17
N ALA A 252 -3.23 14.82 2.51
CA ALA A 252 -4.11 15.98 2.30
C ALA A 252 -3.30 17.19 1.80
N PHE A 253 -3.96 18.33 1.67
CA PHE A 253 -3.36 19.56 1.15
C PHE A 253 -3.17 20.60 2.25
N ILE A 254 -2.14 21.43 2.11
CA ILE A 254 -1.96 22.64 2.90
C ILE A 254 -2.37 23.83 2.04
N ARG A 255 -3.21 24.72 2.59
CA ARG A 255 -3.58 25.98 1.97
C ARG A 255 -3.77 27.04 3.04
N ASN A 256 -3.13 28.19 2.86
CA ASN A 256 -3.17 29.31 3.80
C ASN A 256 -2.80 28.90 5.24
N GLY A 257 -1.82 28.00 5.39
CA GLY A 257 -1.36 27.50 6.69
C GLY A 257 -2.30 26.51 7.38
N LYS A 258 -3.33 26.00 6.70
CA LYS A 258 -4.28 25.02 7.23
C LYS A 258 -4.29 23.74 6.41
N ILE A 259 -4.58 22.61 7.06
CA ILE A 259 -4.82 21.35 6.34
C ILE A 259 -6.24 21.38 5.80
N VAL A 260 -6.38 21.29 4.48
CA VAL A 260 -7.67 21.20 3.80
C VAL A 260 -7.85 19.76 3.32
N ILE A 261 -8.94 19.16 3.79
CA ILE A 261 -9.21 17.74 3.65
C ILE A 261 -10.48 17.46 2.85
N THR A 262 -11.57 18.16 3.14
CA THR A 262 -12.88 17.83 2.61
C THR A 262 -12.97 18.09 1.11
N GLU A 263 -13.49 17.11 0.37
CA GLU A 263 -13.76 17.24 -1.06
C GLU A 263 -14.95 18.18 -1.36
N LYS A 264 -15.67 18.64 -0.33
CA LYS A 264 -16.68 19.72 -0.48
C LYS A 264 -16.05 21.04 -0.88
N ASP A 265 -14.77 21.28 -0.53
CA ASP A 265 -14.01 22.38 -1.11
C ASP A 265 -13.67 21.99 -2.57
N PRO A 266 -14.19 22.71 -3.59
CA PRO A 266 -13.90 22.41 -4.98
C PRO A 266 -12.40 22.44 -5.31
N TRP A 267 -11.62 23.26 -4.60
CA TRP A 267 -10.17 23.31 -4.74
C TRP A 267 -9.52 22.02 -4.23
N ALA A 268 -9.97 21.47 -3.09
CA ALA A 268 -9.45 20.23 -2.55
C ALA A 268 -9.87 19.02 -3.41
N MET A 269 -11.11 18.98 -3.89
CA MET A 269 -11.58 17.96 -4.84
C MET A 269 -10.73 17.95 -6.12
N GLN A 270 -10.43 19.13 -6.67
CA GLN A 270 -9.54 19.23 -7.83
C GLN A 270 -8.12 18.74 -7.49
N GLY A 271 -7.62 19.09 -6.31
CA GLY A 271 -6.36 18.59 -5.79
C GLY A 271 -6.32 17.07 -5.75
N TYR A 272 -7.36 16.41 -5.23
CA TYR A 272 -7.42 14.95 -5.18
C TYR A 272 -7.49 14.29 -6.55
N LYS A 273 -8.20 14.89 -7.52
CA LYS A 273 -8.22 14.39 -8.90
C LYS A 273 -6.82 14.42 -9.52
N LEU A 274 -6.11 15.53 -9.35
CA LEU A 274 -4.71 15.67 -9.81
C LEU A 274 -3.80 14.69 -9.08
N TYR A 275 -3.90 14.62 -7.76
CA TYR A 275 -3.14 13.69 -6.92
C TYR A 275 -3.32 12.24 -7.38
N GLY A 276 -4.55 11.81 -7.67
CA GLY A 276 -4.84 10.48 -8.18
C GLY A 276 -4.21 10.20 -9.54
N GLN A 277 -4.21 11.17 -10.45
CA GLN A 277 -3.54 11.06 -11.75
C GLN A 277 -2.02 10.93 -11.59
N VAL A 278 -1.42 11.80 -10.76
CA VAL A 278 0.02 11.82 -10.49
C VAL A 278 0.47 10.55 -9.76
N ALA A 279 -0.33 10.05 -8.81
CA ALA A 279 -0.07 8.81 -8.10
C ALA A 279 -0.07 7.60 -9.03
N LYS A 280 -1.04 7.52 -9.94
CA LYS A 280 -1.10 6.47 -10.96
C LYS A 280 0.10 6.52 -11.90
N SER A 281 0.52 7.71 -12.34
CA SER A 281 1.76 7.86 -13.12
C SER A 281 3.02 7.42 -12.37
N ALA A 282 3.02 7.52 -11.04
CA ALA A 282 4.11 7.03 -10.19
C ALA A 282 4.04 5.51 -9.90
N GLY A 283 3.12 4.78 -10.54
CA GLY A 283 2.94 3.35 -10.35
C GLY A 283 2.26 2.96 -9.03
N LEU A 284 1.59 3.92 -8.37
CA LEU A 284 0.78 3.65 -7.19
C LEU A 284 -0.68 3.37 -7.59
N VAL A 285 -1.39 2.65 -6.73
CA VAL A 285 -2.85 2.57 -6.81
C VAL A 285 -3.45 3.67 -5.96
N TRP A 286 -4.45 4.36 -6.50
CA TRP A 286 -5.16 5.43 -5.81
C TRP A 286 -6.51 4.94 -5.28
N GLY A 287 -6.83 5.29 -4.03
CA GLY A 287 -8.08 4.91 -3.37
C GLY A 287 -9.33 5.60 -3.91
N GLY A 288 -9.15 6.72 -4.62
CA GLY A 288 -10.26 7.44 -5.27
C GLY A 288 -10.93 6.68 -6.41
N ASP A 289 -10.25 5.69 -7.02
CA ASP A 289 -10.85 4.80 -8.02
C ASP A 289 -11.72 3.70 -7.38
N TRP A 290 -11.75 3.58 -6.05
CA TRP A 290 -12.56 2.57 -5.37
C TRP A 290 -14.01 3.04 -5.21
N ARG A 291 -14.93 2.09 -5.04
CA ARG A 291 -16.35 2.40 -4.79
C ARG A 291 -16.57 3.30 -3.57
N MET A 292 -15.70 3.20 -2.57
CA MET A 292 -15.74 4.03 -1.36
C MET A 292 -14.99 5.36 -1.49
N MET A 293 -14.32 5.61 -2.63
CA MET A 293 -13.62 6.85 -2.97
C MET A 293 -12.70 7.37 -1.85
N ASP A 294 -11.71 6.58 -1.47
CA ASP A 294 -10.72 6.99 -0.46
C ASP A 294 -9.67 7.91 -1.12
N LEU A 295 -10.03 9.20 -1.30
CA LEU A 295 -9.30 10.11 -2.19
C LEU A 295 -7.90 10.47 -1.68
N GLY A 296 -7.66 10.43 -0.36
CA GLY A 296 -6.37 10.72 0.25
C GLY A 296 -5.40 9.54 0.18
N HIS A 297 -5.92 8.35 -0.07
CA HIS A 297 -5.18 7.10 0.03
C HIS A 297 -4.45 6.73 -1.26
N VAL A 298 -3.19 6.31 -1.10
CA VAL A 298 -2.43 5.62 -2.15
C VAL A 298 -1.69 4.41 -1.57
N GLU A 299 -1.53 3.38 -2.40
CA GLU A 299 -0.82 2.15 -2.02
C GLU A 299 0.10 1.63 -3.13
N LEU A 300 1.28 1.13 -2.75
CA LEU A 300 2.17 0.35 -3.60
C LEU A 300 1.84 -1.14 -3.43
N ARG A 301 1.14 -1.71 -4.41
CA ARG A 301 0.74 -3.12 -4.38
C ARG A 301 1.93 -4.05 -4.61
N LYS A 302 2.20 -4.92 -3.64
CA LYS A 302 3.18 -6.02 -3.74
C LYS A 302 2.48 -7.36 -3.57
N LYS A 303 2.55 -8.22 -4.59
CA LYS A 303 1.93 -9.56 -4.59
C LYS A 303 2.51 -10.40 -3.45
N GLY A 304 1.64 -11.11 -2.72
CA GLY A 304 2.05 -12.03 -1.66
C GLY A 304 2.49 -11.37 -0.35
N VAL A 305 2.33 -10.06 -0.18
CA VAL A 305 2.69 -9.37 1.07
C VAL A 305 1.56 -9.44 2.11
N LEU A 306 0.31 -9.17 1.70
CA LEU A 306 -0.82 -9.15 2.61
C LEU A 306 -1.04 -10.50 3.30
N GLY A 307 -1.28 -10.46 4.61
CA GLY A 307 -1.48 -11.61 5.48
C GLY A 307 -0.19 -12.26 6.00
N ARG A 308 0.99 -11.69 5.72
CA ARG A 308 2.28 -12.25 6.15
C ARG A 308 3.01 -11.31 7.13
N PRO A 309 2.89 -11.53 8.46
CA PRO A 309 3.52 -10.68 9.46
C PRO A 309 5.03 -10.46 9.26
N GLN A 310 5.75 -11.50 8.81
CA GLN A 310 7.19 -11.42 8.57
C GLN A 310 7.53 -10.41 7.45
N MET A 311 6.63 -10.25 6.47
CA MET A 311 6.84 -9.25 5.41
C MET A 311 6.64 -7.83 5.94
N ALA A 312 5.76 -7.63 6.92
CA ALA A 312 5.59 -6.32 7.55
C ALA A 312 6.89 -5.88 8.23
N GLU A 313 7.52 -6.78 9.00
CA GLU A 313 8.80 -6.50 9.67
C GLU A 313 9.91 -6.14 8.66
N ILE A 314 10.06 -6.92 7.58
CA ILE A 314 11.08 -6.68 6.55
C ILE A 314 10.85 -5.36 5.80
N LEU A 315 9.59 -5.01 5.49
CA LEU A 315 9.27 -3.86 4.64
C LEU A 315 9.28 -2.53 5.41
N THR A 316 9.11 -2.58 6.73
CA THR A 316 9.05 -1.41 7.62
C THR A 316 10.37 -1.13 8.36
N SER A 317 11.41 -1.91 8.10
CA SER A 317 12.74 -1.79 8.74
C SER A 317 13.87 -1.42 7.76
N GLN A 318 13.53 -0.91 6.58
CA GLN A 318 14.46 -0.63 5.48
C GLN A 318 15.10 0.75 5.56
#